data_AF-Q71IY8-F1
#
_entry.id   AF-Q71IY8-F1
#
_cell.length_a   1.000
_cell.length_b   1.000
_cell.length_c   1.000
_cell.angle_alpha   90.00
_cell.angle_beta   90.00
_cell.angle_gamma   90.00
#
_symmetry.space_group_name_H-M   'P 1'
#
loop_
_entity.id
_entity.type
_entity.pdbx_description
1 polymer ?
#
loop_
_entity_poly.entity_id
_entity_poly.type
_entity_poly.pdbx_seq_one_letter_code
_entity_poly.pdbx_strand_id
1 'polypeptide(L)' 'TTYTQVHQGKTVAVSTATLKKGDLLFWGSKSSPYHVGIYVGGGKFVHAATPSQGVIKQSLSYYFWPSTAKRLI' A
#
# COMPACT_ATOMS: atom_id res chain seq x y z
N THR A 1 -8.94 -0.11 -11.47
CA THR A 1 -7.48 -0.31 -11.60
C THR A 1 -6.77 0.31 -10.40
N THR A 2 -5.45 0.11 -10.25
CA THR A 2 -4.63 0.83 -9.24
C THR A 2 -4.82 2.34 -9.33
N TYR A 3 -4.90 2.87 -10.56
CA TYR A 3 -5.23 4.26 -10.83
C TYR A 3 -6.57 4.67 -10.20
N THR A 4 -7.65 3.93 -10.43
CA THR A 4 -8.96 4.27 -9.82
C THR A 4 -8.95 4.14 -8.29
N GLN A 5 -8.26 3.13 -7.76
CA GLN A 5 -8.27 2.80 -6.33
C GLN A 5 -7.60 3.86 -5.45
N VAL A 6 -6.54 4.53 -5.93
CA VAL A 6 -5.83 5.56 -5.15
C VAL A 6 -6.71 6.80 -4.87
N HIS A 7 -7.84 6.95 -5.56
CA HIS A 7 -8.81 8.02 -5.36
C HIS A 7 -9.97 7.65 -4.42
N GLN A 8 -10.04 6.41 -3.96
CA GLN A 8 -11.14 5.93 -3.11
C GLN A 8 -10.82 6.11 -1.61
N GLY A 9 -11.86 6.35 -0.81
CA GLY A 9 -11.76 6.48 0.65
C GLY A 9 -10.93 7.66 1.13
N LYS A 10 -10.58 7.64 2.42
CA LYS A 10 -9.79 8.72 3.05
C LYS A 10 -8.30 8.49 2.89
N THR A 11 -7.56 9.58 2.68
CA THR A 11 -6.09 9.55 2.74
C THR A 11 -5.63 9.34 4.17
N VAL A 12 -4.67 8.45 4.37
CA VAL A 12 -4.01 8.19 5.65
C VAL A 12 -2.54 8.57 5.50
N ALA A 13 -1.96 9.18 6.53
CA ALA A 13 -0.52 9.40 6.58
C ALA A 13 0.22 8.06 6.50
N VAL A 14 1.26 7.98 5.67
CA VAL A 14 2.05 6.75 5.52
C VAL A 14 3.07 6.63 6.66
N SER A 15 2.55 6.34 7.85
CA SER A 15 3.31 6.08 9.08
C SER A 15 2.76 4.84 9.76
N THR A 16 3.65 3.98 10.27
CA THR A 16 3.24 2.76 10.99
C THR A 16 2.41 3.06 12.24
N ALA A 17 2.47 4.29 12.78
CA ALA A 17 1.64 4.74 13.89
C ALA A 17 0.19 5.05 13.49
N THR A 18 -0.06 5.43 12.22
CA THR A 18 -1.38 5.82 11.71
C THR A 18 -2.04 4.76 10.85
N LEU A 19 -1.24 3.88 10.25
CA LEU A 19 -1.70 2.77 9.43
C LEU A 19 -2.45 1.74 10.27
N LYS A 20 -3.60 1.29 9.75
CA LYS A 20 -4.42 0.22 10.32
C LYS A 20 -4.48 -0.95 9.35
N LYS A 21 -4.64 -2.16 9.90
CA LYS A 21 -4.85 -3.37 9.08
C LYS A 21 -5.99 -3.12 8.10
N GLY A 22 -5.77 -3.45 6.83
CA GLY A 22 -6.71 -3.20 5.74
C GLY A 22 -6.48 -1.91 4.96
N ASP A 23 -5.62 -0.99 5.43
CA ASP A 23 -5.23 0.18 4.63
C ASP A 23 -4.54 -0.26 3.34
N LEU A 24 -4.96 0.35 2.22
CA LEU A 24 -4.32 0.16 0.93
C LEU A 24 -3.09 1.07 0.84
N LEU A 25 -1.95 0.49 0.53
CA LEU A 25 -0.68 1.17 0.37
C LEU A 25 -0.37 1.28 -1.12
N PHE A 26 -0.01 2.46 -1.60
CA PHE A 26 0.28 2.71 -3.01
C PHE A 26 1.72 3.19 -3.22
N TRP A 27 2.33 2.78 -4.31
CA TRP A 27 3.60 3.30 -4.81
C TRP A 27 3.41 4.03 -6.14
N GLY A 28 4.22 5.06 -6.37
CA GLY A 28 4.06 6.02 -7.47
C GLY A 28 3.37 7.31 -7.03
N SER A 29 3.00 8.19 -7.95
CA SER A 29 2.23 9.40 -7.60
C SER A 29 0.73 9.09 -7.59
N LYS A 30 -0.09 9.97 -6.99
CA LYS A 30 -1.55 9.84 -7.08
C LYS A 30 -2.06 9.89 -8.53
N SER A 31 -1.37 10.60 -9.42
CA SER A 31 -1.69 10.68 -10.85
C SER A 31 -1.12 9.53 -11.68
N SER A 32 -0.16 8.77 -11.15
CA SER A 32 0.45 7.61 -11.82
C SER A 32 0.90 6.56 -10.79
N PRO A 33 -0.05 5.89 -10.11
CA PRO A 33 0.28 4.83 -9.18
C PRO A 33 0.58 3.55 -9.97
N TYR A 34 1.70 2.89 -9.68
CA TYR A 34 2.13 1.70 -10.40
C TYR A 34 1.99 0.41 -9.57
N HIS A 35 1.82 0.51 -8.26
CA HIS A 35 1.71 -0.66 -7.38
C HIS A 35 0.77 -0.42 -6.20
N VAL A 36 0.16 -1.51 -5.71
CA VAL A 36 -0.71 -1.50 -4.52
C VAL A 36 -0.50 -2.74 -3.66
N GLY A 37 -0.60 -2.57 -2.34
CA GLY A 37 -0.62 -3.65 -1.37
C GLY A 37 -1.58 -3.34 -0.22
N ILE A 38 -1.84 -4.34 0.63
CA ILE A 38 -2.72 -4.22 1.79
C ILE A 38 -1.88 -4.29 3.06
N TYR A 39 -1.96 -3.28 3.92
CA TYR A 39 -1.27 -3.28 5.21
C TYR A 39 -1.88 -4.33 6.14
N VAL A 40 -1.03 -5.18 6.73
CA VAL A 40 -1.45 -6.26 7.64
C VAL A 40 -0.99 -6.05 9.07
N GLY A 41 -0.42 -4.87 9.38
CA GLY A 41 0.05 -4.51 10.72
C GLY A 41 1.50 -4.90 10.97
N GLY A 42 2.07 -4.41 12.07
CA GLY A 42 3.44 -4.72 12.48
C GLY A 42 4.50 -4.36 11.43
N GLY A 43 4.27 -3.28 10.68
CA GLY A 43 5.17 -2.84 9.61
C GLY A 43 5.19 -3.75 8.39
N LYS A 44 4.15 -4.58 8.16
CA LYS A 44 4.09 -5.54 7.04
C LYS A 44 2.88 -5.31 6.16
N PHE A 45 2.98 -5.73 4.90
CA PHE A 45 1.91 -5.67 3.90
C PHE A 45 1.89 -6.93 3.02
N VAL A 46 0.76 -7.18 2.37
CA VAL A 46 0.59 -8.25 1.37
C VAL A 46 0.37 -7.62 0.00
N HIS A 47 1.03 -8.17 -1.03
CA HIS A 47 0.90 -7.72 -2.41
C HIS A 47 1.26 -8.83 -3.39
N ALA A 48 0.85 -8.66 -4.66
CA ALA A 48 1.43 -9.40 -5.77
C ALA A 48 2.78 -8.77 -6.14
N ALA A 49 3.90 -9.43 -5.84
CA ALA A 49 5.23 -8.82 -5.96
C ALA A 49 5.74 -8.79 -7.40
N THR A 50 6.01 -9.96 -7.94
CA THR A 50 6.46 -10.16 -9.32
C THR A 50 5.79 -11.42 -9.87
N PRO A 51 5.75 -11.62 -11.20
CA PRO A 51 5.15 -12.83 -11.78
C PRO A 51 5.75 -14.14 -11.23
N SER A 52 7.03 -14.17 -10.86
CA SER A 52 7.71 -15.34 -10.32
C SER A 52 7.50 -15.55 -8.81
N GLN A 53 7.31 -14.46 -8.03
CA GLN A 53 7.11 -14.56 -6.58
C GLN A 53 5.64 -14.70 -6.19
N GLY A 54 4.72 -14.22 -7.02
CA GLY A 54 3.29 -14.25 -6.74
C GLY A 54 2.89 -13.35 -5.56
N VAL A 55 1.91 -13.81 -4.77
CA VAL A 55 1.39 -13.08 -3.61
C VAL A 55 2.22 -13.39 -2.38
N ILE A 56 2.87 -12.36 -1.84
CA ILE A 56 3.75 -12.50 -0.68
C ILE A 56 3.41 -11.48 0.40
N LYS A 57 3.88 -11.76 1.61
CA LYS A 57 3.88 -10.84 2.75
C LYS A 57 5.29 -10.29 2.93
N GLN A 58 5.44 -8.98 2.92
CA GLN A 58 6.73 -8.30 3.00
C GLN A 58 6.73 -7.23 4.09
N SER A 59 7.89 -6.96 4.68
CA SER A 59 8.10 -5.84 5.60
C SER A 59 8.25 -4.53 4.80
N LEU A 60 7.66 -3.45 5.32
CA LEU A 60 7.95 -2.10 4.86
C LEU A 60 9.44 -1.82 5.09
N SER A 61 10.09 -1.23 4.10
CA SER A 61 11.50 -0.86 4.16
C SER A 61 11.67 0.57 3.71
N TYR A 62 12.76 1.20 4.15
CA TYR A 62 13.11 2.57 3.75
C TYR A 62 13.17 2.72 2.21
N TYR A 63 13.71 1.71 1.51
CA TYR A 63 13.87 1.72 0.05
C TYR A 63 12.57 1.41 -0.72
N PHE A 64 11.56 0.89 -0.05
CA PHE A 64 10.28 0.52 -0.68
C PHE A 64 9.10 1.03 0.15
N TRP A 65 9.18 2.30 0.57
CA TRP A 65 8.12 2.94 1.33
C TRP A 65 7.00 3.44 0.41
N PRO A 66 5.72 3.23 0.74
CA PRO A 66 4.61 3.70 -0.07
C PRO A 66 4.51 5.23 -0.04
N SER A 67 3.99 5.81 -1.11
CA SER A 67 3.81 7.26 -1.25
C SER A 67 2.50 7.75 -0.64
N THR A 68 1.46 6.92 -0.66
CA THR A 68 0.15 7.25 -0.09
C THR A 68 -0.56 6.01 0.43
N ALA A 69 -1.45 6.21 1.40
CA ALA A 69 -2.32 5.18 1.92
C ALA A 69 -3.79 5.60 1.84
N LYS A 70 -4.67 4.64 1.58
CA LYS A 70 -6.13 4.83 1.52
C LYS A 70 -6.84 3.88 2.48
N ARG A 71 -7.82 4.43 3.20
CA ARG A 71 -8.69 3.65 4.08
C ARG A 71 -10.13 3.77 3.60
N LEU A 72 -10.74 2.61 3.33
CA LEU A 72 -12.10 2.52 2.80
C LEU A 72 -13.18 2.40 3.90
N ILE A 73 -12.81 1.89 5.09
CA ILE A 73 -13.70 1.69 6.25
C ILE A 73 -13.18 2.37 7.52
#